data_AF-A0A2P5HX74-F1
#
_entry.id   AF-A0A2P5HX74-F1
#
_cell.length_a   1.000
_cell.length_b   1.000
_cell.length_c   1.000
_cell.angle_alpha   90.00
_cell.angle_beta   90.00
_cell.angle_gamma   90.00
#
_symmetry.space_group_name_H-M   'P 1'
#
loop_
_entity.id
_entity.type
_entity.pdbx_description
1 polymer ?
#
loop_
_entity_poly.entity_id
_entity_poly.type
_entity_poly.pdbx_seq_one_letter_code
_entity_poly.pdbx_strand_id
1 'polypeptide(L)'
;MLVELKNGETLNGHLVNCDTWMNLTLKEVVQTSPEGDRFTRLPEAYVKGNNIKYLRVPDEIIDIVKEQQANHQGGFRGGRGGQNRGDHNGGRGGDRGGRGRGQGRGRGRGRG
;
A
#
# COMPACT_ATOMS: atom_id res chain seq x y z
N MET A 1 -22.26 -5.07 -8.96
CA MET A 1 -21.11 -5.11 -9.89
C MET A 1 -21.37 -6.19 -10.92
N LEU A 2 -21.01 -5.97 -12.19
CA LEU A 2 -21.16 -6.98 -13.24
C LEU A 2 -19.81 -7.62 -13.57
N VAL A 3 -19.80 -8.94 -13.69
CA VAL A 3 -18.65 -9.75 -14.12
C VAL A 3 -19.02 -10.47 -15.40
N GLU A 4 -18.26 -10.28 -16.48
CA GLU A 4 -18.39 -11.10 -17.68
C GLU A 4 -17.27 -12.15 -17.71
N LEU A 5 -17.67 -13.41 -17.87
CA LEU A 5 -16.78 -14.54 -17.96
C LEU A 5 -16.38 -14.80 -19.42
N LYS A 6 -15.25 -15.48 -19.63
CA LYS A 6 -14.74 -15.82 -20.97
C LYS A 6 -15.67 -16.72 -21.79
N ASN A 7 -16.53 -17.48 -21.13
CA ASN A 7 -17.55 -18.33 -21.76
C ASN A 7 -18.81 -17.55 -22.17
N GLY A 8 -18.88 -16.23 -21.92
CA GLY A 8 -20.03 -15.38 -22.23
C GLY A 8 -21.07 -15.27 -21.12
N GLU A 9 -20.96 -16.05 -20.05
CA GLU A 9 -21.85 -15.90 -18.89
C GLU A 9 -21.59 -14.57 -18.19
N THR A 10 -22.65 -13.98 -17.63
CA THR A 10 -22.53 -12.78 -16.80
C THR A 10 -23.06 -13.03 -15.39
N LEU A 11 -22.35 -12.50 -14.40
CA LEU A 11 -22.72 -12.55 -13.00
C LEU A 11 -22.89 -11.12 -12.50
N ASN A 12 -24.08 -10.79 -12.02
CA ASN A 12 -24.34 -9.51 -11.37
C ASN A 12 -24.58 -9.73 -9.87
N GLY A 13 -23.73 -9.15 -9.03
CA GLY A 13 -23.85 -9.29 -7.58
C GLY A 13 -22.96 -8.32 -6.80
N HIS A 14 -22.89 -8.54 -5.49
CA HIS A 14 -22.08 -7.75 -4.57
C HIS A 14 -20.73 -8.42 -4.33
N LEU A 15 -19.63 -7.69 -4.58
CA LEU A 15 -18.28 -8.18 -4.27
C LEU A 15 -18.07 -8.25 -2.77
N VAL A 16 -17.76 -9.45 -2.27
CA VAL A 16 -17.46 -9.69 -0.85
C VAL A 16 -15.96 -9.77 -0.63
N ASN A 17 -15.26 -10.49 -1.51
CA ASN A 17 -13.82 -10.67 -1.40
C ASN A 17 -13.19 -10.81 -2.78
N CYS A 18 -11.94 -10.36 -2.90
CA CYS A 18 -11.08 -10.50 -4.07
C CYS A 18 -9.66 -10.81 -3.58
N ASP A 19 -9.04 -11.85 -4.13
CA ASP A 19 -7.63 -12.16 -3.86
C ASP A 19 -6.68 -11.57 -4.91
N THR A 20 -5.37 -11.78 -4.74
CA THR A 20 -4.33 -11.30 -5.66
C THR A 20 -4.35 -11.96 -7.04
N TRP A 21 -5.09 -13.07 -7.20
CA TRP A 21 -5.25 -13.81 -8.46
C TRP A 21 -6.56 -13.45 -9.17
N MET A 22 -7.28 -12.45 -8.66
CA MET A 22 -8.62 -12.04 -9.08
C MET A 22 -9.69 -13.13 -8.90
N ASN A 23 -9.50 -14.08 -7.99
CA ASN A 23 -10.63 -14.92 -7.58
C ASN A 23 -11.61 -14.08 -6.77
N LEU A 24 -12.89 -14.18 -7.10
CA LEU A 24 -13.94 -13.35 -6.53
C LEU A 24 -14.95 -14.19 -5.75
N THR A 25 -15.36 -13.68 -4.60
CA THR A 25 -16.55 -14.14 -3.89
C THR A 25 -17.63 -13.07 -4.03
N LEU A 26 -18.78 -13.47 -4.58
CA LEU A 26 -19.93 -12.60 -4.82
C LEU A 26 -21.13 -13.08 -4.00
N LYS A 27 -21.94 -12.15 -3.49
CA LYS A 27 -23.24 -12.45 -2.83
C LYS A 27 -24.41 -11.86 -3.60
N GLU A 28 -25.58 -12.49 -3.40
CA GLU A 28 -26.86 -12.10 -4.02
C GLU A 28 -26.73 -11.97 -5.53
N VAL A 29 -26.29 -13.07 -6.15
CA VAL A 29 -25.84 -13.08 -7.54
C VAL A 29 -26.99 -13.46 -8.46
N VAL A 30 -27.15 -12.71 -9.54
CA VAL A 30 -27.94 -13.08 -10.70
C VAL A 30 -26.97 -13.52 -11.80
N GLN A 31 -27.00 -14.81 -12.13
CA GLN A 31 -26.30 -15.38 -13.27
C GLN A 31 -27.18 -15.30 -14.51
N THR A 32 -26.60 -14.87 -15.63
CA THR A 32 -27.23 -14.88 -16.94
C THR A 32 -26.45 -15.81 -17.87
N SER A 33 -27.16 -16.67 -18.60
CA SER A 33 -26.57 -17.54 -19.64
C SER A 33 -25.90 -16.71 -20.74
N PRO A 34 -24.95 -17.28 -21.50
CA PRO A 34 -24.33 -16.60 -22.65
C PRO A 34 -25.36 -16.16 -23.70
N GLU A 35 -26.44 -16.92 -23.86
CA GLU A 35 -27.53 -16.64 -24.79
C GLU A 35 -28.50 -15.58 -24.28
N GLY A 36 -28.42 -15.18 -23.00
CA GLY A 36 -29.28 -14.16 -22.41
C GLY A 36 -30.72 -14.61 -22.12
N ASP A 37 -31.02 -15.89 -22.25
CA ASP A 37 -32.37 -16.46 -22.15
C ASP A 37 -32.68 -17.04 -20.75
N ARG A 38 -31.65 -17.31 -19.94
CA ARG A 38 -31.79 -17.92 -18.61
C ARG A 38 -31.15 -17.07 -17.53
N PHE A 39 -31.91 -16.88 -16.46
CA PHE A 39 -31.49 -16.14 -15.28
C PHE A 39 -31.62 -17.01 -14.05
N THR A 40 -30.51 -17.21 -13.33
CA THR A 40 -30.46 -18.00 -12.09
C THR A 40 -30.05 -17.10 -10.94
N ARG A 41 -30.83 -17.13 -9.85
CA ARG A 41 -30.46 -16.44 -8.61
C ARG A 41 -29.67 -17.39 -7.71
N LEU A 42 -28.52 -16.93 -7.26
CA LEU A 42 -27.61 -17.66 -6.38
C LEU A 42 -27.38 -16.82 -5.12
N PRO A 43 -27.43 -17.41 -3.91
CA PRO A 43 -27.11 -16.67 -2.69
C PRO A 43 -25.65 -16.23 -2.66
N GLU A 44 -24.74 -17.06 -3.18
CA GLU A 44 -23.30 -16.83 -3.24
C GLU A 44 -22.71 -17.48 -4.49
N ALA A 45 -21.67 -16.89 -5.06
CA ALA A 45 -20.90 -17.45 -6.16
C ALA A 45 -19.39 -17.24 -5.96
N TYR A 46 -18.61 -18.27 -6.25
CA TYR A 46 -17.16 -18.20 -6.31
C TYR A 46 -16.69 -18.26 -7.76
N VAL A 47 -15.90 -17.27 -8.17
CA VAL A 47 -15.40 -17.13 -9.55
C VAL A 47 -13.89 -17.22 -9.54
N LYS A 48 -13.33 -18.13 -10.34
CA LYS A 48 -11.87 -18.16 -10.55
C LYS A 48 -11.44 -17.01 -11.45
N GLY A 49 -10.40 -16.28 -11.04
CA GLY A 49 -9.94 -15.08 -11.73
C GLY A 49 -9.47 -15.32 -13.16
N ASN A 50 -8.93 -16.50 -13.45
CA ASN A 50 -8.48 -16.88 -14.80
C ASN A 50 -9.62 -16.95 -15.82
N ASN A 51 -10.87 -17.12 -15.38
CA ASN A 51 -12.05 -17.20 -16.24
C ASN A 51 -12.72 -15.85 -16.49
N ILE A 52 -12.26 -14.78 -15.83
CA ILE A 52 -12.83 -13.44 -15.98
C ILE A 52 -12.35 -12.83 -17.29
N LYS A 53 -13.27 -12.20 -18.02
CA LYS A 53 -12.99 -11.40 -19.21
C LYS A 53 -12.87 -9.92 -18.82
N TYR A 54 -13.88 -9.38 -18.14
CA TYR A 54 -13.83 -8.03 -17.58
C TYR A 54 -14.84 -7.85 -16.44
N LEU A 55 -14.66 -6.77 -15.69
CA LEU A 55 -15.57 -6.30 -14.64
C LEU A 55 -16.13 -4.93 -15.03
N ARG A 56 -17.41 -4.67 -14.74
CA ARG A 56 -17.98 -3.32 -14.77
C ARG A 56 -18.15 -2.82 -13.35
N VAL A 57 -17.42 -1.77 -13.03
CA VAL A 57 -17.40 -1.11 -11.72
C VAL A 57 -18.09 0.25 -11.86
N PRO A 58 -18.86 0.71 -10.85
CA PRO A 58 -19.43 2.05 -10.87
C PRO A 58 -18.35 3.14 -10.96
N ASP A 59 -18.62 4.21 -11.71
CA ASP A 59 -17.67 5.32 -11.90
C ASP A 59 -17.29 6.02 -10.58
N GLU A 60 -18.22 6.04 -9.61
CA GLU A 60 -18.03 6.61 -8.27
C GLU A 60 -16.83 6.01 -7.52
N ILE A 61 -16.48 4.74 -7.82
CA ILE A 61 -15.33 4.07 -7.18
C ILE A 61 -14.01 4.75 -7.55
N ILE A 62 -13.92 5.35 -8.74
CA ILE A 62 -12.70 6.02 -9.20
C ILE A 62 -12.33 7.16 -8.25
N ASP A 63 -13.29 7.96 -7.83
CA ASP A 63 -13.04 9.13 -7.00
C ASP A 63 -12.76 8.73 -5.54
N ILE A 64 -13.47 7.72 -5.02
CA ILE A 64 -13.21 7.14 -3.69
C ILE A 64 -11.77 6.61 -3.59
N VAL A 65 -11.30 5.89 -4.62
CA VAL A 65 -9.95 5.32 -4.62
C VAL A 65 -8.89 6.42 -4.69
N LYS A 66 -9.10 7.48 -5.48
CA LYS A 66 -8.17 8.62 -5.52
C LYS A 66 -8.03 9.29 -4.15
N GLU A 67 -9.14 9.53 -3.47
CA GLU A 67 -9.15 10.15 -2.13
C GLU A 67 -8.41 9.27 -1.11
N GLN A 68 -8.68 7.96 -1.11
CA GLN A 68 -7.99 7.02 -0.22
C GLN A 68 -6.48 6.98 -0.49
N GLN A 69 -6.05 6.93 -1.74
CA GLN A 69 -4.61 6.93 -2.08
C GLN A 69 -3.90 8.21 -1.64
N ALA A 70 -4.54 9.38 -1.80
CA ALA A 70 -3.99 10.65 -1.33
C ALA A 70 -3.80 10.66 0.20
N ASN A 71 -4.78 10.16 0.94
CA ASN A 71 -4.71 10.05 2.41
C ASN A 71 -3.60 9.07 2.87
N HIS A 72 -3.37 7.98 2.14
CA HIS A 72 -2.29 7.03 2.46
C HIS A 72 -0.89 7.53 2.08
N GLN A 73 -0.77 8.38 1.06
CA GLN A 73 0.53 8.94 0.64
C GLN A 73 1.02 10.09 1.55
N GLY A 74 0.12 10.74 2.29
CA GLY A 74 0.44 11.79 3.27
C GLY A 74 1.30 11.32 4.45
N GLY A 75 1.30 10.03 4.77
CA GLY A 75 2.07 9.46 5.89
C GLY A 75 3.57 9.23 5.60
N PHE A 76 3.99 9.19 4.34
CA PHE A 76 5.38 8.86 3.95
C PHE A 76 6.25 10.08 3.59
N ARG A 77 5.68 11.28 3.50
CA ARG A 77 6.43 12.54 3.30
C ARG A 77 6.81 13.23 4.62
N GLY A 78 6.90 12.49 5.71
CA GLY A 78 7.10 13.04 7.06
C GLY A 78 8.37 12.61 7.79
N GLY A 79 9.36 11.96 7.17
CA GLY A 79 10.50 11.51 7.97
C GLY A 79 11.65 10.83 7.24
N ARG A 80 12.29 11.48 6.27
CA ARG A 80 13.70 11.19 5.93
C ARG A 80 14.33 12.31 5.11
N GLY A 81 15.31 12.99 5.70
CA GLY A 81 16.20 13.92 4.99
C GLY A 81 16.43 15.18 5.80
N GLY A 82 17.53 15.21 6.55
CA GLY A 82 17.80 16.24 7.55
C GLY A 82 18.23 17.59 7.01
N GLN A 83 18.32 18.53 7.93
CA GLN A 83 19.16 19.70 7.77
C GLN A 83 19.99 19.89 9.04
N ASN A 84 21.21 19.39 8.98
CA ASN A 84 22.31 19.90 9.76
C ASN A 84 22.51 21.38 9.34
N ARG A 85 21.87 22.30 10.05
CA ARG A 85 22.18 23.73 10.13
C ARG A 85 22.18 24.01 11.63
N GLY A 86 23.31 23.92 12.32
CA GLY A 86 24.44 24.79 12.05
C GLY A 86 24.02 26.25 12.29
N ASP A 87 23.42 26.54 13.45
CA ASP A 87 23.14 27.91 13.85
C ASP A 87 23.68 28.17 15.25
N HIS A 88 24.70 29.03 15.26
CA HIS A 88 25.44 29.49 16.41
C HIS A 88 24.56 30.43 17.23
N ASN A 89 23.86 29.92 18.25
CA ASN A 89 23.38 30.82 19.30
C ASN A 89 23.09 30.08 20.60
N GLY A 90 24.06 30.14 21.52
CA GLY A 90 23.94 29.54 22.83
C GLY A 90 25.10 29.94 23.74
N GLY A 91 25.43 31.24 23.74
CA GLY A 91 26.34 31.78 24.74
C GLY A 91 25.74 31.60 26.13
N ARG A 92 26.34 30.73 26.95
CA ARG A 92 26.30 30.79 28.41
C ARG A 92 27.20 29.73 29.05
N GLY A 93 28.33 30.21 29.59
CA GLY A 93 28.85 29.80 30.89
C GLY A 93 29.65 28.50 30.94
N GLY A 94 30.94 28.61 31.29
CA GLY A 94 31.71 27.42 31.60
C GLY A 94 33.19 27.58 31.93
N ASP A 95 33.64 28.72 32.49
CA ASP A 95 34.98 28.84 33.08
C ASP A 95 35.15 27.91 34.30
N ARG A 96 35.66 26.70 34.08
CA ARG A 96 36.38 25.85 35.06
C ARG A 96 37.34 24.96 34.26
N GLY A 97 38.61 25.31 34.06
CA GLY A 97 39.62 25.32 35.11
C GLY A 97 40.18 23.91 35.32
N GLY A 98 41.44 23.64 34.93
CA GLY A 98 42.10 22.42 35.38
C GLY A 98 43.25 21.85 34.53
N ARG A 99 44.43 22.47 34.65
CA ARG A 99 45.78 21.85 34.78
C ARG A 99 45.95 20.37 34.37
N GLY A 100 46.90 20.12 33.46
CA GLY A 100 47.56 18.80 33.39
C GLY A 100 48.62 18.65 32.30
N ARG A 101 49.86 19.07 32.60
CA ARG A 101 51.09 18.74 31.85
C ARG A 101 51.25 17.21 31.72
N GLY A 102 51.67 16.72 30.56
CA GLY A 102 52.05 15.32 30.40
C GLY A 102 52.74 15.01 29.08
N GLN A 103 54.06 15.20 29.08
CA GLN A 103 55.01 14.93 28.00
C GLN A 103 55.26 13.41 27.88
N GLY A 104 55.27 12.83 26.67
CA GLY A 104 55.58 11.41 26.51
C GLY A 104 55.75 10.95 25.07
N ARG A 105 57.01 10.89 24.60
CA ARG A 105 57.46 10.27 23.34
C ARG A 105 57.41 8.73 23.41
N GLY A 106 57.18 8.07 22.28
CA GLY A 106 57.58 6.67 22.02
C GLY A 106 56.66 5.97 21.01
N ARG A 107 57.03 5.83 19.73
CA ARG A 107 57.83 4.74 19.09
C ARG A 107 57.24 3.32 19.24
N GLY A 108 56.98 2.68 18.09
CA GLY A 108 56.99 1.21 17.90
C GLY A 108 55.69 0.65 17.33
N ARG A 109 55.59 0.34 16.03
CA ARG A 109 55.92 -0.97 15.38
C ARG A 109 55.24 -2.18 16.04
N GLY A 110 54.48 -2.96 15.27
CA GLY A 110 54.29 -4.38 15.56
C GLY A 110 53.08 -5.01 14.90
N ARG A 111 53.31 -6.09 14.14
CA ARG A 111 52.36 -6.91 13.40
C ARG A 111 51.60 -7.89 14.31
N GLY A 112 50.46 -8.35 13.81
CA GLY A 112 49.73 -9.54 14.23
C GLY A 112 48.57 -9.76 13.29
#